data_AF-A0A392W4U5-F1
#
_entry.id   AF-A0A392W4U5-F1
#
_cell.length_a   1.000
_cell.length_b   1.000
_cell.length_c   1.000
_cell.angle_alpha   90.00
_cell.angle_beta   90.00
_cell.angle_gamma   90.00
#
_symmetry.space_group_name_H-M   'P 1'
#
loop_
_entity.id
_entity.type
_entity.pdbx_description
1 polymer ?
#
loop_
_entity_poly.entity_id
_entity_poly.type
_entity_poly.pdbx_seq_one_letter_code
_entity_poly.pdbx_strand_id
1 'polypeptide(L)' 'SHKPTLFTGGYNPEGAIKWLDEVEIIFEAMGCTGENKTVLGTYVLRDEAIVWWRNVKLRIGVEGVAIL' A
#
# COMPACT_ATOMS: atom_id res chain seq x y z
N SER A 1 -1.04 11.01 -19.32
CA SER A 1 -1.59 10.83 -17.97
C SER A 1 -1.19 9.44 -17.52
N HIS A 2 -0.23 9.31 -16.60
CA HIS A 2 0.07 8.02 -15.98
C HIS A 2 -1.09 7.69 -15.05
N LYS A 3 -1.82 6.63 -15.34
CA LYS A 3 -2.89 6.16 -14.47
C LYS A 3 -2.24 5.39 -13.31
N PRO A 4 -2.61 5.64 -12.05
CA PRO A 4 -2.08 4.86 -10.95
C PRO A 4 -2.41 3.38 -11.17
N THR A 5 -1.42 2.51 -11.03
CA THR A 5 -1.66 1.07 -11.03
C THR A 5 -2.37 0.70 -9.74
N LEU A 6 -3.59 0.20 -9.88
CA LEU A 6 -4.42 -0.19 -8.74
C LEU A 6 -4.10 -1.62 -8.37
N PHE A 7 -4.09 -1.91 -7.07
CA PHE A 7 -3.92 -3.27 -6.56
C PHE A 7 -5.16 -3.71 -5.80
N THR A 8 -5.80 -4.76 -6.31
CA THR A 8 -7.03 -5.33 -5.75
C THR A 8 -6.76 -6.42 -4.73
N GLY A 9 -5.55 -7.01 -4.73
CA GLY A 9 -5.19 -8.16 -3.90
C GLY A 9 -5.07 -9.46 -4.70
N GLY A 10 -5.25 -10.60 -4.01
CA GLY A 10 -5.23 -11.95 -4.60
C GLY A 10 -3.88 -12.68 -4.54
N TYR A 11 -3.88 -13.95 -4.90
CA TYR A 11 -2.70 -14.82 -4.87
C TYR A 11 -1.93 -14.75 -6.20
N ASN A 12 -1.26 -13.63 -6.43
CA ASN A 12 -0.35 -13.43 -7.58
C ASN A 12 0.95 -12.76 -7.11
N PRO A 13 1.93 -13.53 -6.63
CA PRO A 13 3.17 -12.97 -6.07
C PRO A 13 3.97 -12.14 -7.08
N GLU A 14 4.10 -12.60 -8.33
CA GLU A 14 4.83 -11.89 -9.39
C GLU A 14 4.15 -10.56 -9.74
N GLY A 15 2.82 -10.57 -9.87
CA GLY A 15 2.05 -9.35 -10.13
C GLY A 15 2.13 -8.35 -8.97
N ALA A 16 2.16 -8.84 -7.73
CA ALA A 16 2.32 -7.98 -6.55
C ALA A 16 3.71 -7.33 -6.49
N ILE A 17 4.77 -8.07 -6.81
CA ILE A 17 6.14 -7.53 -6.90
C ILE A 17 6.21 -6.44 -7.97
N LYS A 18 5.71 -6.73 -9.18
CA LYS A 18 5.72 -5.76 -10.28
C LYS A 18 4.92 -4.49 -9.93
N TRP A 19 3.78 -4.65 -9.28
CA TRP A 19 2.97 -3.52 -8.83
C TRP A 19 3.74 -2.66 -7.81
N LEU A 20 4.44 -3.28 -6.87
CA LEU A 20 5.23 -2.57 -5.86
C LEU A 20 6.37 -1.75 -6.51
N ASP A 21 7.09 -2.34 -7.47
CA ASP A 21 8.16 -1.65 -8.21
C ASP A 21 7.62 -0.41 -8.94
N GLU A 22 6.49 -0.53 -9.63
CA GLU A 22 5.86 0.59 -10.33
C GLU A 22 5.42 1.71 -9.38
N VAL A 23 4.89 1.37 -8.22
CA VAL A 23 4.46 2.35 -7.20
C VAL A 23 5.65 3.07 -6.57
N GLU A 24 6.75 2.36 -6.29
CA GLU A 24 7.97 2.97 -5.75
C GLU A 24 8.60 3.96 -6.74
N ILE A 25 8.65 3.63 -8.03
CA ILE A 25 9.12 4.54 -9.09
C ILE A 25 8.28 5.84 -9.09
N ILE A 26 6.96 5.72 -8.93
CA ILE A 26 6.07 6.89 -8.86
C ILE A 26 6.39 7.74 -7.63
N PHE A 27 6.60 7.12 -6.47
CA PHE A 27 6.94 7.86 -5.25
C PHE A 27 8.29 8.57 -5.35
N GLU A 28 9.29 7.94 -5.95
CA GLU A 28 10.58 8.56 -6.22
C GLU A 28 10.45 9.75 -7.17
N ALA A 29 9.73 9.58 -8.29
CA ALA A 29 9.49 10.64 -9.26
C ALA A 29 8.73 11.84 -8.66
N MET A 30 7.85 11.60 -7.69
CA MET A 30 7.12 12.64 -6.97
C MET A 30 7.89 13.24 -5.78
N GLY A 31 9.05 12.70 -5.41
CA GLY A 31 9.81 13.13 -4.24
C GLY A 31 9.08 12.90 -2.90
N CYS A 32 8.31 11.80 -2.79
CA CYS A 32 7.53 11.52 -1.60
C CYS A 32 8.40 11.17 -0.39
N THR A 33 8.10 11.80 0.75
CA THR A 33 8.60 11.39 2.07
C THR A 33 7.95 10.06 2.48
N GLY A 34 8.56 9.34 3.44
CA GLY A 34 8.02 8.05 3.91
C GLY A 34 6.57 8.12 4.41
N GLU A 35 6.19 9.23 5.06
CA GLU A 35 4.80 9.48 5.49
C GLU A 35 3.85 9.64 4.29
N ASN A 36 4.26 10.42 3.27
CA ASN A 36 3.49 10.60 2.04
C ASN A 36 3.34 9.30 1.25
N LYS A 37 4.39 8.45 1.22
CA LYS A 37 4.33 7.11 0.59
C LYS A 37 3.24 6.25 1.20
N THR A 38 3.11 6.26 2.53
CA THR A 38 2.06 5.49 3.22
C THR A 38 0.68 6.00 2.82
N VAL A 39 0.43 7.31 2.91
CA VAL A 39 -0.87 7.91 2.57
C VAL A 39 -1.24 7.62 1.11
N LEU A 40 -0.34 7.90 0.17
CA LEU A 40 -0.58 7.71 -1.26
C LEU A 40 -0.66 6.22 -1.64
N GLY A 41 0.11 5.37 -0.97
CA GLY A 41 0.05 3.91 -1.13
C GLY A 41 -1.33 3.36 -0.80
N THR A 42 -1.99 3.89 0.23
CA THR A 42 -3.38 3.47 0.51
C THR A 42 -4.36 3.87 -0.59
N TYR A 43 -4.10 4.97 -1.30
CA TYR A 43 -4.98 5.47 -2.35
C TYR A 43 -4.96 4.58 -3.60
N VAL A 44 -3.94 3.74 -3.78
CA VAL A 44 -3.84 2.82 -4.92
C VAL A 44 -4.34 1.40 -4.60
N LEU A 45 -4.71 1.11 -3.36
CA LEU A 45 -5.33 -0.15 -2.97
C LEU A 45 -6.83 -0.17 -3.24
N ARG A 46 -7.36 -1.28 -3.73
CA ARG A 46 -8.78 -1.51 -4.01
C ARG A 46 -9.23 -2.85 -3.44
N ASP A 47 -10.54 -3.05 -3.38
CA ASP A 47 -11.20 -4.30 -3.01
C ASP A 47 -10.61 -4.97 -1.75
N GLU A 48 -10.10 -6.19 -1.87
CA GLU A 48 -9.57 -6.96 -0.74
C GLU A 48 -8.32 -6.30 -0.13
N ALA A 49 -7.47 -5.69 -0.95
CA ALA A 49 -6.23 -5.09 -0.50
C ALA A 49 -6.47 -3.88 0.44
N ILE A 50 -7.46 -3.03 0.15
CA ILE A 50 -7.78 -1.90 1.05
C ILE A 50 -8.42 -2.37 2.35
N VAL A 51 -9.20 -3.46 2.32
CA VAL A 51 -9.75 -4.09 3.53
C VAL A 51 -8.63 -4.66 4.39
N TRP A 52 -7.69 -5.40 3.79
CA TRP A 52 -6.50 -5.90 4.48
C TRP A 52 -5.70 -4.78 5.12
N TRP A 53 -5.40 -3.70 4.38
CA TRP A 53 -4.63 -2.58 4.90
C TRP A 53 -5.30 -1.89 6.10
N ARG A 54 -6.63 -1.71 6.07
CA ARG A 54 -7.38 -1.14 7.20
C ARG A 54 -7.25 -2.00 8.46
N ASN A 55 -7.32 -3.31 8.31
CA ASN A 55 -7.15 -4.25 9.44
C ASN A 55 -5.72 -4.23 9.99
N VAL A 56 -4.71 -4.19 9.12
CA VAL A 56 -3.31 -4.08 9.52
C VAL A 56 -3.03 -2.75 10.20
N LYS A 57 -3.54 -1.64 9.66
CA LYS A 57 -3.36 -0.30 10.25
C LYS A 57 -3.93 -0.21 11.66
N LEU A 58 -5.07 -0.86 11.93
CA LEU A 58 -5.61 -0.96 13.29
C LEU A 58 -4.64 -1.69 14.22
N ARG A 59 -3.97 -2.75 13.75
CA ARG A 59 -3.00 -3.51 14.55
C ARG A 59 -1.69 -2.75 14.78
N ILE A 60 -1.20 -2.04 13.76
CA ILE A 60 0.02 -1.21 13.86
C ILE A 60 -0.24 0.00 14.78
N GLY A 61 -1.41 0.63 14.70
CA GLY A 61 -1.82 1.69 15.63
C GLY A 61 -2.09 1.19 17.06
N VAL A 62 -2.18 -0.13 17.25
CA VAL A 62 -2.32 -0.81 18.54
C VAL A 62 -0.96 -1.23 19.11
N GLU A 63 0.19 -0.88 18.51
CA GLU A 63 1.51 -0.99 19.15
C GLU A 63 1.75 0.01 20.32
N GLY A 64 0.68 0.36 21.05
CA GLY A 64 0.73 0.74 22.46
C GLY A 64 0.16 -0.32 23.41
N VAL A 65 -0.47 -1.38 22.90
CA VAL A 65 -0.91 -2.56 23.66
C VAL A 65 -0.84 -3.78 22.74
N ALA A 66 0.25 -4.54 22.85
CA ALA A 66 0.24 -5.92 22.40
C ALA A 66 -0.89 -6.67 23.12
N ILE A 67 -1.89 -7.15 22.38
CA ILE A 67 -2.79 -8.17 22.90
C ILE A 67 -2.29 -9.49 22.32
N LEU A 68 -1.82 -10.33 23.24
CA LEU A 68 -1.37 -11.72 23.06
C LEU A 68 -2.43 -12.58 22.35
#